data_AF-A0A455UJC7-F1
#
_entry.id   AF-A0A455UJC7-F1
#
_cell.length_a   1.000
_cell.length_b   1.000
_cell.length_c   1.000
_cell.angle_alpha   90.00
_cell.angle_beta   90.00
_cell.angle_gamma   90.00
#
_symmetry.space_group_name_H-M   'P 1'
#
loop_
_entity.id
_entity.type
_entity.pdbx_description
1 polymer ?
#
loop_
_entity_poly.entity_id
_entity_poly.type
_entity_poly.pdbx_seq_one_letter_code
_entity_poly.pdbx_strand_id
1 'polypeptide(L)'
;MLSFNGNKLMTTGGGGMILAGEELAHRAKYLTTTAKRPHTYEYVHDELGYNYRLPNLNAALGCAQLEQVEVFIAEKRQLAAGYDACPEGGASFSLLLSLKDAAAITGLTQ
;
A
#
# COMPACT_ATOMS: atom_id res chain seq x y z
N MET A 1 6.00 -1.53 2.44
CA MET A 1 5.14 -2.22 1.44
C MET A 1 3.69 -1.84 1.71
N LEU A 2 2.93 -1.57 0.66
CA LEU A 2 1.50 -1.27 0.70
C LEU A 2 0.70 -2.44 0.14
N SER A 3 -0.52 -2.63 0.64
CA SER A 3 -1.45 -3.65 0.19
C SER A 3 -2.69 -2.98 -0.40
N PHE A 4 -3.23 -3.56 -1.47
CA PHE A 4 -4.44 -3.10 -2.16
C PHE A 4 -5.49 -4.22 -2.21
N ASN A 5 -5.70 -4.88 -1.06
CA ASN A 5 -6.79 -5.84 -0.87
C ASN A 5 -8.12 -5.09 -0.64
N GLY A 6 -9.26 -5.74 -0.84
CA GLY A 6 -10.61 -5.15 -0.70
C GLY A 6 -10.95 -4.58 0.68
N ASN A 7 -10.18 -4.90 1.73
CA ASN A 7 -10.34 -4.29 3.06
C ASN A 7 -9.51 -3.01 3.27
N LYS A 8 -8.81 -2.54 2.23
CA LYS A 8 -8.01 -1.31 2.26
C LYS A 8 -8.80 -0.15 1.69
N LEU A 9 -8.35 1.07 2.01
CA LEU A 9 -8.97 2.31 1.51
C LEU A 9 -9.03 2.34 -0.03
N MET A 10 -7.99 1.79 -0.65
CA MET A 10 -7.86 1.59 -2.09
C MET A 10 -7.61 0.11 -2.37
N THR A 11 -8.20 -0.42 -3.43
CA THR A 11 -8.11 -1.80 -3.85
C THR A 11 -7.81 -1.92 -5.35
N THR A 12 -7.02 -2.93 -5.70
CA THR A 12 -6.82 -3.36 -7.09
C THR A 12 -7.47 -4.73 -7.31
N GLY A 13 -8.45 -5.10 -6.48
CA GLY A 13 -9.00 -6.46 -6.33
C GLY A 13 -8.06 -7.35 -5.52
N GLY A 14 -6.82 -7.45 -5.98
CA GLY A 14 -5.69 -8.02 -5.25
C GLY A 14 -4.38 -7.45 -5.78
N GLY A 15 -3.46 -7.09 -4.88
CA GLY A 15 -2.20 -6.47 -5.25
C GLY A 15 -1.48 -5.82 -4.08
N GLY A 16 -0.31 -5.27 -4.39
CA GLY A 16 0.53 -4.53 -3.45
C GLY A 16 1.55 -3.69 -4.18
N MET A 17 2.16 -2.77 -3.46
CA MET A 17 3.20 -1.89 -3.97
C MET A 17 4.38 -1.83 -3.00
N ILE A 18 5.57 -1.89 -3.56
CA ILE A 18 6.81 -1.70 -2.82
C ILE A 18 7.26 -0.26 -3.09
N LEU A 19 7.42 0.51 -2.03
CA LEU A 19 8.05 1.83 -2.05
C LEU A 19 9.47 1.63 -1.54
N ALA A 20 10.46 1.90 -2.39
CA ALA A 20 11.86 1.71 -2.08
C ALA A 20 12.70 2.72 -2.87
N GLY A 21 13.94 2.94 -2.43
CA GLY A 21 14.93 3.70 -3.21
C GLY A 21 15.27 2.99 -4.52
N GLU A 22 15.91 3.72 -5.45
CA GLU A 22 16.16 3.31 -6.83
C GLU A 22 16.82 1.92 -6.95
N GLU A 23 17.94 1.70 -6.27
CA GLU A 23 18.66 0.41 -6.26
C GLU A 23 17.77 -0.77 -5.85
N LEU A 24 17.03 -0.60 -4.74
CA LEU A 24 16.12 -1.62 -4.24
C LEU A 24 14.91 -1.81 -5.15
N ALA A 25 14.44 -0.75 -5.83
CA ALA A 25 13.33 -0.82 -6.77
C ALA A 25 13.71 -1.60 -8.03
N HIS A 26 14.92 -1.39 -8.57
CA HIS A 26 15.46 -2.17 -9.69
C HIS A 26 15.57 -3.64 -9.31
N ARG A 27 16.11 -3.93 -8.13
CA ARG A 27 16.23 -5.30 -7.61
C ARG A 27 14.87 -5.96 -7.42
N ALA A 28 13.90 -5.26 -6.84
CA ALA A 28 12.55 -5.79 -6.65
C ALA A 28 11.85 -6.05 -8.00
N LYS A 29 11.96 -5.13 -8.97
CA LYS A 29 11.41 -5.34 -10.31
C LYS A 29 12.03 -6.56 -11.00
N TYR A 30 13.33 -6.76 -10.82
CA TYR A 30 14.04 -7.91 -11.34
C TYR A 30 13.49 -9.23 -10.77
N LEU A 31 13.43 -9.33 -9.44
CA LEU A 31 12.95 -10.53 -8.75
C LEU A 31 11.48 -10.83 -9.06
N THR A 32 10.62 -9.82 -9.12
CA THR A 32 9.18 -9.96 -9.39
C THR A 32 8.84 -10.34 -10.84
N THR A 33 9.83 -10.24 -11.74
CA THR A 33 9.73 -10.63 -13.14
C THR A 33 10.55 -11.89 -13.44
N THR A 34 10.54 -12.84 -12.51
CA THR A 34 11.23 -14.12 -12.60
C THR A 34 12.75 -14.00 -12.80
N ALA A 35 13.38 -12.93 -12.30
CA ALA A 35 14.82 -12.71 -12.42
C ALA A 35 15.32 -12.91 -13.86
N LYS A 36 14.56 -12.40 -14.83
CA LYS A 36 14.91 -12.52 -16.25
C LYS A 36 15.90 -11.41 -16.60
N ARG A 37 17.07 -11.77 -17.10
CA ARG A 37 18.01 -10.79 -17.64
C ARG A 37 17.44 -10.11 -18.88
N PRO A 38 17.54 -8.77 -18.99
CA PRO A 38 17.12 -8.07 -20.18
C PRO A 38 18.06 -8.42 -21.33
N HIS A 39 17.57 -9.25 -22.25
CA HIS A 39 18.22 -9.58 -23.51
C HIS A 39 17.16 -9.72 -24.61
N THR A 40 17.51 -9.33 -25.84
CA THR A 40 16.56 -9.24 -26.96
C THR A 40 16.06 -10.61 -27.41
N TYR A 41 16.91 -11.64 -27.33
CA TYR A 41 16.62 -12.97 -27.90
C TYR A 41 16.78 -14.14 -26.91
N GLU A 42 17.44 -13.93 -25.78
CA GLU A 42 17.82 -14.98 -24.84
C GLU A 42 16.96 -14.92 -23.58
N TYR A 43 16.57 -16.09 -23.09
CA TYR A 43 15.81 -16.26 -21.85
C TYR A 43 16.74 -16.86 -20.80
N VAL A 44 17.57 -15.99 -20.21
CA VAL A 44 18.51 -16.38 -19.15
C VAL A 44 18.00 -15.85 -17.81
N HIS A 45 18.00 -16.76 -16.83
CA HIS A 45 17.67 -16.49 -15.44
C HIS A 45 18.93 -16.78 -14.62
N ASP A 46 19.46 -15.78 -13.91
CA ASP A 46 20.70 -15.90 -13.13
C ASP A 46 20.45 -16.33 -11.68
N GLU A 47 19.25 -16.09 -11.16
CA GLU A 47 18.85 -16.41 -9.80
C GLU A 47 17.37 -16.82 -9.72
N LEU A 48 16.95 -17.24 -8.53
CA LEU A 48 15.55 -17.59 -8.28
C LEU A 48 14.68 -16.33 -8.20
N GLY A 49 13.82 -16.16 -9.21
CA GLY A 49 12.82 -15.11 -9.23
C GLY A 49 11.41 -15.62 -8.97
N TYR A 50 10.48 -14.68 -8.80
CA TYR A 50 9.06 -14.92 -8.54
C TYR A 50 8.20 -14.25 -9.60
N ASN A 51 6.96 -14.70 -9.74
CA ASN A 51 5.96 -14.03 -10.56
C ASN A 51 4.97 -13.27 -9.68
N TYR A 52 5.34 -12.04 -9.34
CA TYR A 52 4.50 -11.11 -8.57
C TYR A 52 4.08 -9.90 -9.41
N ARG A 53 4.06 -10.05 -10.73
CA ARG A 53 3.70 -8.98 -11.65
C ARG A 53 2.21 -8.67 -11.49
N LEU A 54 1.89 -7.40 -11.21
CA LEU A 54 0.50 -6.95 -11.14
C LEU A 54 -0.12 -6.99 -12.56
N PRO A 55 -1.27 -7.65 -12.77
CA PRO A 55 -1.95 -7.62 -14.06
C PRO A 55 -2.36 -6.19 -14.46
N ASN A 56 -2.35 -5.89 -15.77
CA ASN A 56 -2.66 -4.55 -16.27
C ASN A 56 -4.06 -4.05 -15.88
N LEU A 57 -5.06 -4.94 -15.81
CA LEU A 57 -6.41 -4.57 -15.37
C LEU A 57 -6.43 -4.10 -13.91
N ASN A 58 -5.73 -4.82 -13.02
CA ASN A 58 -5.61 -4.46 -11.62
C ASN A 58 -4.84 -3.13 -11.46
N ALA A 59 -3.80 -2.92 -12.28
CA ALA A 59 -3.06 -1.66 -12.31
C ALA A 59 -3.94 -0.48 -12.75
N ALA A 60 -4.74 -0.66 -13.82
CA ALA A 60 -5.66 0.37 -14.30
C ALA A 60 -6.71 0.76 -13.25
N LEU A 61 -7.28 -0.23 -12.56
CA LEU A 61 -8.18 0.02 -11.42
C LEU A 61 -7.48 0.82 -10.30
N GLY A 62 -6.24 0.45 -9.98
CA GLY A 62 -5.43 1.17 -8.99
C GLY A 62 -5.16 2.62 -9.38
N CYS A 63 -4.83 2.88 -10.65
CA CYS A 63 -4.63 4.23 -11.16
C CYS A 63 -5.90 5.09 -11.01
N ALA A 64 -7.06 4.56 -11.44
CA ALA A 64 -8.33 5.26 -11.32
C ALA A 64 -8.73 5.56 -9.86
N GLN A 65 -8.41 4.65 -8.93
CA GLN A 65 -8.66 4.90 -7.51
C GLN A 65 -7.66 5.86 -6.89
N LEU A 66 -6.41 5.89 -7.36
CA LEU A 66 -5.39 6.83 -6.89
C LEU A 66 -5.77 8.27 -7.19
N GLU A 67 -6.44 8.53 -8.31
CA GLU A 67 -6.99 9.85 -8.66
C GLU A 67 -8.09 10.33 -7.68
N GLN A 68 -8.79 9.39 -7.02
CA GLN A 68 -9.88 9.69 -6.08
C GLN A 68 -9.47 9.57 -4.61
N VAL A 69 -8.19 9.30 -4.32
CA VAL A 69 -7.73 8.94 -2.98
C VAL A 69 -8.02 10.03 -1.93
N GLU A 70 -7.89 11.31 -2.30
CA GLU A 70 -8.15 12.44 -1.41
C GLU A 70 -9.63 12.51 -0.99
N VAL A 71 -10.55 12.15 -1.89
CA VAL A 71 -11.98 12.09 -1.60
C VAL A 71 -12.27 10.97 -0.59
N PHE A 72 -11.72 9.76 -0.82
CA PHE A 72 -11.88 8.64 0.11
C PHE A 72 -11.31 8.94 1.50
N ILE A 73 -10.17 9.65 1.57
CA ILE A 73 -9.58 10.08 2.84
C ILE A 73 -10.50 11.08 3.54
N ALA A 74 -11.04 12.06 2.83
CA ALA A 74 -11.93 13.08 3.38
C ALA A 74 -13.22 12.46 3.94
N GLU A 75 -13.89 11.59 3.18
CA GLU A 75 -15.11 10.88 3.61
C GLU A 75 -14.86 10.05 4.88
N LYS A 76 -13.73 9.33 4.92
CA LYS A 76 -13.37 8.52 6.09
C LYS A 76 -13.06 9.37 7.33
N ARG A 77 -12.42 10.52 7.15
CA ARG A 77 -12.18 11.48 8.24
C ARG A 77 -13.48 12.10 8.75
N GLN A 78 -14.40 12.43 7.85
CA GLN A 78 -15.72 12.95 8.22
C GLN A 78 -16.52 11.92 9.02
N LEU A 79 -16.49 10.65 8.59
CA LEU A 79 -17.14 9.56 9.33
C LEU A 79 -16.54 9.38 10.73
N ALA A 80 -15.20 9.39 10.85
CA ALA A 80 -14.51 9.31 12.14
C ALA A 80 -14.90 10.47 13.08
N ALA A 81 -14.94 11.70 12.57
CA ALA A 81 -15.39 12.87 13.33
C ALA A 81 -16.85 12.76 13.80
N GLY A 82 -17.72 12.11 13.00
CA GLY A 82 -19.10 11.81 13.40
C GLY A 82 -19.18 10.84 14.58
N TYR A 83 -18.29 9.84 14.64
CA TYR A 83 -18.20 8.95 15.81
C TYR A 83 -17.66 9.67 17.05
N ASP A 84 -16.66 10.55 16.91
CA ASP A 84 -16.10 11.33 18.02
C ASP A 84 -17.11 12.33 18.61
N ALA A 85 -18.02 12.86 17.78
CA ALA A 85 -19.02 13.83 18.20
C ALA A 85 -20.26 13.21 18.86
N CYS A 86 -20.42 11.88 18.86
CA CYS A 86 -21.57 11.19 19.44
C CYS A 86 -21.38 10.98 20.96
N PRO A 87 -22.08 11.71 21.85
CA PRO A 87 -21.67 11.76 23.25
C PRO A 87 -22.05 10.53 24.08
N GLU A 88 -23.02 9.70 23.69
CA GLU A 88 -23.47 8.59 24.56
C GLU A 88 -24.05 7.39 23.80
N GLY A 89 -23.67 6.18 24.21
CA GLY A 89 -24.32 4.96 23.74
C GLY A 89 -23.66 3.61 24.05
N GLY A 90 -22.96 3.45 25.18
CA GLY A 90 -22.75 2.13 25.79
C GLY A 90 -21.73 1.19 25.15
N ALA A 91 -20.46 1.57 25.08
CA ALA A 91 -19.34 0.66 25.26
C ALA A 91 -18.08 1.52 25.44
N SER A 92 -17.18 1.09 26.32
CA SER A 92 -15.86 1.69 26.51
C SER A 92 -15.06 1.66 25.19
N PHE A 93 -15.27 2.65 24.32
CA PHE A 93 -14.60 2.76 23.03
C PHE A 93 -13.54 3.85 23.18
N SER A 94 -12.38 3.47 23.75
CA SER A 94 -11.19 4.32 23.69
C SER A 94 -10.71 4.35 22.23
N LEU A 95 -11.29 5.24 21.43
CA LEU A 95 -10.80 5.56 20.09
C LEU A 95 -9.41 6.15 20.26
N LEU A 96 -8.40 5.34 19.98
CA LEU A 96 -7.00 5.70 20.06
C LEU A 96 -6.70 6.62 18.87
N LEU A 97 -7.11 7.88 18.99
CA LEU A 97 -6.84 8.91 18.01
C LEU A 97 -5.39 9.37 18.19
N SER A 98 -4.45 8.62 17.62
CA SER A 98 -3.07 9.11 17.52
C SER A 98 -2.48 8.94 16.13
N LEU A 99 -2.65 9.99 15.34
CA LEU A 99 -1.65 10.39 14.34
C LEU A 99 -0.48 11.16 14.99
N LYS A 100 -0.46 11.31 16.33
CA LYS A 100 0.67 11.90 17.08
C LYS A 100 1.72 10.85 17.49
N ASP A 101 1.37 9.56 17.51
CA ASP A 101 2.28 8.47 17.93
C ASP A 101 3.17 7.94 16.80
N ALA A 102 2.89 8.30 15.55
CA ALA A 102 3.81 7.98 14.44
C ALA A 102 5.14 8.74 14.55
N ALA A 103 5.17 9.89 15.22
CA ALA A 103 6.39 10.63 15.55
C ALA A 103 7.14 10.04 16.76
N ALA A 104 6.49 9.20 17.58
CA ALA A 104 7.14 8.52 18.71
C ALA A 104 7.91 7.25 18.29
N ILE A 105 7.71 6.75 17.06
CA ILE A 105 8.46 5.60 16.51
C ILE A 105 9.79 6.03 15.85
N THR A 106 10.08 7.34 15.78
CA THR A 106 11.40 7.88 15.40
C THR A 106 12.11 8.58 16.57
N GLY A 107 11.78 8.20 17.80
CA GLY A 107 12.49 8.61 19.02
C GLY A 107 13.16 7.43 19.72
N LEU A 108 14.50 7.45 19.72
CA LEU A 108 15.45 6.69 20.57
C LEU A 108 15.88 5.29 20.12
N THR A 109 17.03 5.25 19.48
CA THR A 109 18.29 4.81 20.14
C THR A 109 19.34 5.83 19.69
N GLN A 110 19.90 6.63 20.60
CA GLN A 110 21.22 6.40 21.22
C GLN A 110 22.24 5.78 20.27
#